data_AF-A0AAN0VJ41-F1
#
_entry.id   AF-A0AAN0VJ41-F1
#
_cell.length_a   1.000
_cell.length_b   1.000
_cell.length_c   1.000
_cell.angle_alpha   90.00
_cell.angle_beta   90.00
_cell.angle_gamma   90.00
#
_symmetry.space_group_name_H-M   'P 1'
#
loop_
_entity.id
_entity.type
_entity.pdbx_description
1 polymer ?
#
loop_
_entity_poly.entity_id
_entity_poly.type
_entity_poly.pdbx_seq_one_letter_code
_entity_poly.pdbx_strand_id
1 'polypeptide(L)'
;MFKALVICWALFAAPVLAQEKSFTLQAPSAFKDSGFLRYLLPRFSLKTGTKVYLLQGGAQARFGAEGTPVFREGARLWRFASGGHPAAERFEIWLLSDTGKLTIEEFAPNGIAVFQAKIETAAVAKPKPLTGDAALGARVSLEKCGRCHVVHESNRMKAIGSTPSFALMRNFKDWRRRYEAFYLLNPHPAFTQVFEVTDPFAAHLPSPIVPIEVSLDEIAAIVAYVATIQPADLGSPIQSQ
;
A
#
# COMPACT_ATOMS: atom_id res chain seq x y z
N MET A 1 55.31 -29.15 30.53
CA MET A 1 55.73 -28.31 29.39
C MET A 1 54.48 -27.92 28.60
N PHE A 2 53.79 -26.85 29.02
CA PHE A 2 52.56 -26.38 28.38
C PHE A 2 52.91 -25.38 27.27
N LYS A 3 52.59 -25.71 26.03
CA LYS A 3 52.69 -24.79 24.88
C LYS A 3 51.39 -23.97 24.81
N ALA A 4 51.51 -22.67 25.07
CA ALA A 4 50.42 -21.71 24.93
C ALA A 4 50.11 -21.48 23.45
N LEU A 5 48.85 -21.69 23.05
CA LEU A 5 48.32 -21.31 21.73
C LEU A 5 47.58 -19.98 21.92
N VAL A 6 48.14 -18.89 21.39
CA VAL A 6 47.51 -17.56 21.40
C VAL A 6 46.60 -17.48 20.17
N ILE A 7 45.29 -17.41 20.40
CA ILE A 7 44.29 -17.11 19.36
C ILE A 7 44.09 -15.60 19.34
N CYS A 8 44.60 -14.94 18.30
CA CYS A 8 44.30 -13.54 18.00
C CYS A 8 42.86 -13.40 17.50
N TRP A 9 41.99 -12.82 18.33
CA TRP A 9 40.63 -12.45 17.94
C TRP A 9 40.67 -11.07 17.30
N ALA A 10 40.62 -11.02 15.96
CA ALA A 10 40.50 -9.79 15.21
C ALA A 10 39.08 -9.22 15.36
N LEU A 11 38.93 -8.19 16.18
CA LEU A 11 37.73 -7.36 16.28
C LEU A 11 37.56 -6.58 14.97
N PHE A 12 36.68 -7.08 14.09
CA PHE A 12 36.13 -6.27 13.00
C PHE A 12 35.21 -5.20 13.60
N ALA A 13 35.78 -4.03 13.88
CA ALA A 13 35.01 -2.82 14.13
C ALA A 13 34.34 -2.39 12.82
N ALA A 14 33.09 -2.81 12.62
CA ALA A 14 32.25 -2.19 11.60
C ALA A 14 32.14 -0.69 11.92
N PRO A 15 32.21 0.21 10.93
CA PRO A 15 32.00 1.63 11.16
C PRO A 15 30.56 1.80 11.67
N VAL A 16 30.42 2.16 12.93
CA VAL A 16 29.16 2.65 13.47
C VAL A 16 28.85 3.91 12.68
N LEU A 17 27.93 3.81 11.70
CA LEU A 17 27.38 4.95 11.00
C LEU A 17 26.94 5.95 12.07
N ALA A 18 27.56 7.13 12.06
CA ALA A 18 27.21 8.22 12.95
C ALA A 18 25.71 8.45 12.81
N GLN A 19 24.95 8.07 13.84
CA GLN A 19 23.52 8.35 13.87
C GLN A 19 23.38 9.86 13.82
N GLU A 20 22.85 10.40 12.72
CA GLU A 20 22.48 11.80 12.67
C GLU A 20 21.43 12.02 13.78
N LYS A 21 21.85 12.72 14.84
CA LYS A 21 21.05 12.99 16.03
C LYS A 21 20.28 14.30 15.92
N SER A 22 20.05 14.80 14.71
CA SER A 22 19.23 15.98 14.51
C SER A 22 18.58 16.02 13.14
N PHE A 23 17.46 16.73 13.04
CA PHE A 23 16.85 17.08 11.75
C PHE A 23 16.12 18.43 11.83
N THR A 24 15.82 19.00 10.67
CA THR A 24 15.00 20.20 10.54
C THR A 24 13.55 19.85 10.24
N LEU A 25 12.63 20.53 10.91
CA LEU A 25 11.18 20.29 10.84
C LEU A 25 10.46 21.57 10.42
N GLN A 26 9.63 21.47 9.39
CA GLN A 26 8.66 22.49 9.03
C GLN A 26 7.29 22.10 9.58
N ALA A 27 6.60 23.04 10.21
CA ALA A 27 5.29 22.83 10.78
C ALA A 27 4.38 24.06 10.57
N PRO A 28 3.05 23.87 10.55
CA PRO A 28 2.09 24.96 10.50
C PRO A 28 2.29 25.97 11.64
N SER A 29 2.06 27.26 11.39
CA SER A 29 2.12 28.30 12.42
C SER A 29 1.21 27.99 13.60
N ALA A 30 0.01 27.45 13.36
CA ALA A 30 -0.93 27.02 14.39
C ALA A 30 -0.32 26.08 15.44
N PHE A 31 0.63 25.22 15.07
CA PHE A 31 1.31 24.32 16.02
C PHE A 31 2.35 25.04 16.88
N LYS A 32 2.95 26.11 16.33
CA LYS A 32 3.86 26.98 17.07
C LYS A 32 3.07 27.86 18.04
N ASP A 33 1.99 28.45 17.56
CA ASP A 33 1.17 29.43 18.29
C ASP A 33 0.39 28.78 19.44
N SER A 34 -0.12 27.56 19.24
CA SER A 34 -0.74 26.76 20.31
C SER A 34 0.25 26.27 21.38
N GLY A 35 1.56 26.31 21.10
CA GLY A 35 2.57 25.71 21.95
C GLY A 35 2.69 24.19 21.82
N PHE A 36 1.96 23.56 20.89
CA PHE A 36 1.99 22.11 20.68
C PHE A 36 3.40 21.57 20.46
N LEU A 37 4.21 22.19 19.60
CA LEU A 37 5.58 21.72 19.34
C LEU A 37 6.51 21.91 20.55
N ARG A 38 6.27 22.95 21.37
CA ARG A 38 7.01 23.15 22.63
C ARG A 38 6.67 22.07 23.65
N TYR A 39 5.49 21.50 23.59
CA TYR A 39 5.08 20.37 24.42
C TYR A 39 5.60 19.03 23.86
N LEU A 40 5.46 18.80 22.55
CA LEU A 40 5.73 17.52 21.90
C LEU A 40 7.22 17.20 21.78
N LEU A 41 8.01 18.13 21.24
CA LEU A 41 9.40 17.87 20.85
C LEU A 41 10.31 17.50 22.03
N PRO A 42 10.24 18.15 23.20
CA PRO A 42 11.08 17.78 24.34
C PRO A 42 10.89 16.32 24.79
N ARG A 43 9.68 15.78 24.69
CA ARG A 43 9.38 14.39 25.11
C ARG A 43 9.99 13.37 24.17
N PHE A 44 9.95 13.64 22.86
CA PHE A 44 10.69 12.85 21.87
C PHE A 44 12.21 12.97 22.09
N SER A 45 12.73 14.19 22.21
CA SER A 45 14.17 14.45 22.36
C SER A 45 14.75 13.85 23.63
N LEU A 46 14.01 13.86 24.74
CA LEU A 46 14.46 13.30 26.02
C LEU A 46 14.73 11.79 25.92
N LYS A 47 13.84 11.04 25.26
CA LYS A 47 13.96 9.58 25.13
C LYS A 47 14.97 9.16 24.06
N THR A 48 15.17 9.97 23.03
CA THR A 48 15.93 9.58 21.83
C THR A 48 17.28 10.29 21.67
N GLY A 49 17.53 11.37 22.43
CA GLY A 49 18.70 12.23 22.24
C GLY A 49 18.72 12.97 20.90
N THR A 50 17.62 12.94 20.12
CA THR A 50 17.53 13.59 18.80
C THR A 50 17.07 15.03 18.96
N LYS A 51 17.84 15.99 18.43
CA LYS A 51 17.50 17.42 18.42
C LYS A 51 16.64 17.76 17.19
N VAL A 52 15.59 18.55 17.39
CA VAL A 52 14.68 18.96 16.30
C VAL A 52 14.74 20.47 16.16
N TYR A 53 15.08 20.98 14.97
CA TYR A 53 15.16 22.40 14.69
C TYR A 53 13.99 22.85 13.81
N LEU A 54 13.23 23.86 14.25
CA LEU A 54 12.09 24.35 13.49
C LEU A 54 12.53 25.35 12.40
N LEU A 55 12.09 25.14 11.16
CA LEU A 55 12.30 26.04 10.03
C LEU A 55 10.96 26.46 9.39
N GLN A 56 10.95 27.62 8.74
CA GLN A 56 9.78 28.12 8.01
C GLN A 56 9.61 27.49 6.62
N GLY A 57 10.71 27.03 6.01
CA GLY A 57 10.74 26.41 4.69
C GLY A 57 12.02 25.60 4.47
N GLY A 58 12.02 24.72 3.48
CA GLY A 58 13.19 23.92 3.11
C GLY A 58 13.65 22.93 4.18
N ALA A 59 12.77 22.54 5.11
CA ALA A 59 13.10 21.57 6.14
C ALA A 59 13.16 20.14 5.56
N GLN A 60 13.92 19.28 6.22
CA GLN A 60 14.05 17.86 5.87
C GLN A 60 12.74 17.10 6.07
N ALA A 61 12.01 17.43 7.14
CA ALA A 61 10.73 16.82 7.47
C ALA A 61 9.63 17.86 7.64
N ARG A 62 8.36 17.45 7.47
CA ARG A 62 7.22 18.37 7.53
C ARG A 62 5.94 17.75 8.07
N PHE A 63 5.20 18.53 8.84
CA PHE A 63 3.76 18.30 9.07
C PHE A 63 2.94 18.99 7.98
N GLY A 64 1.95 18.29 7.41
CA GLY A 64 1.13 18.84 6.34
C GLY A 64 0.04 17.90 5.85
N ALA A 65 -0.30 18.04 4.56
CA ALA A 65 -1.30 17.22 3.86
C ALA A 65 -0.69 15.97 3.18
N GLU A 66 0.64 15.84 3.17
CA GLU A 66 1.37 14.74 2.55
C GLU A 66 2.09 13.89 3.59
N GLY A 67 2.37 12.63 3.25
CA GLY A 67 3.05 11.67 4.11
C GLY A 67 2.10 10.80 4.93
N THR A 68 2.60 10.26 6.03
CA THR A 68 1.88 9.28 6.85
C THR A 68 0.91 9.95 7.82
N PRO A 69 -0.35 9.48 7.94
CA PRO A 69 -1.29 10.00 8.94
C PRO A 69 -0.78 9.82 10.36
N VAL A 70 -0.78 10.87 11.18
CA VAL A 70 -0.22 10.83 12.55
C VAL A 70 -1.22 11.22 13.64
N PHE A 71 -2.04 12.25 13.43
CA PHE A 71 -3.14 12.61 14.33
C PHE A 71 -4.19 13.48 13.62
N ARG A 72 -5.34 13.70 14.27
CA ARG A 72 -6.41 14.60 13.82
C ARG A 72 -6.54 15.80 14.73
N GLU A 73 -6.99 16.91 14.15
CA GLU A 73 -7.45 18.12 14.81
C GLU A 73 -8.86 18.42 14.28
N GLY A 74 -9.89 18.03 15.05
CA GLY A 74 -11.26 17.97 14.54
C GLY A 74 -11.36 17.12 13.26
N ALA A 75 -11.84 17.71 12.17
CA ALA A 75 -11.94 17.03 10.86
C ALA A 75 -10.59 16.93 10.11
N ARG A 76 -9.60 17.75 10.46
CA ARG A 76 -8.33 17.83 9.74
C ARG A 76 -7.43 16.66 10.10
N LEU A 77 -6.99 15.89 9.11
CA LEU A 77 -6.00 14.84 9.26
C LEU A 77 -4.60 15.40 9.01
N TRP A 78 -3.76 15.39 10.04
CA TRP A 78 -2.37 15.79 9.93
C TRP A 78 -1.51 14.61 9.52
N ARG A 79 -0.65 14.84 8.53
CA ARG A 79 0.31 13.88 8.02
C ARG A 79 1.72 14.36 8.27
N PHE A 80 2.64 13.42 8.42
CA PHE A 80 4.06 13.66 8.59
C PHE A 80 4.84 13.05 7.42
N ALA A 81 5.69 13.85 6.80
CA ALA A 81 6.63 13.39 5.80
C ALA A 81 8.05 13.54 6.35
N SER A 82 8.76 12.41 6.49
CA SER A 82 10.14 12.36 6.98
C SER A 82 11.18 12.86 5.97
N GLY A 83 10.81 12.92 4.69
CA GLY A 83 11.73 13.29 3.59
C GLY A 83 12.86 12.29 3.38
N GLY A 84 12.73 11.06 3.90
CA GLY A 84 13.79 10.03 3.86
C GLY A 84 14.95 10.29 4.81
N HIS A 85 14.83 11.27 5.71
CA HIS A 85 15.87 11.57 6.68
C HIS A 85 15.80 10.58 7.87
N PRO A 86 16.85 9.81 8.19
CA PRO A 86 16.78 8.75 9.19
C PRO A 86 16.33 9.21 10.59
N ALA A 87 16.72 10.43 11.02
CA ALA A 87 16.27 10.98 12.30
C ALA A 87 14.79 11.38 12.30
N ALA A 88 14.26 11.80 11.15
CA ALA A 88 12.86 12.16 11.01
C ALA A 88 11.98 10.91 10.91
N GLU A 89 12.46 9.83 10.29
CA GLU A 89 11.78 8.53 10.29
C GLU A 89 11.63 7.97 11.72
N ARG A 90 12.66 8.11 12.56
CA ARG A 90 12.53 7.77 13.99
C ARG A 90 11.48 8.61 14.71
N PHE A 91 11.36 9.88 14.35
CA PHE A 91 10.30 10.74 14.90
C PHE A 91 8.92 10.28 14.42
N GLU A 92 8.78 9.93 13.14
CA GLU A 92 7.55 9.35 12.58
C GLU A 92 7.13 8.06 13.30
N ILE A 93 8.07 7.12 13.46
CA ILE A 93 7.85 5.87 14.21
C ILE A 93 7.39 6.18 15.64
N TRP A 94 8.02 7.17 16.28
CA TRP A 94 7.64 7.57 17.63
C TRP A 94 6.22 8.18 17.68
N LEU A 95 5.86 9.06 16.73
CA LEU A 95 4.51 9.65 16.63
C LEU A 95 3.41 8.57 16.51
N LEU A 96 3.71 7.46 15.82
CA LEU A 96 2.79 6.35 15.59
C LEU A 96 2.75 5.34 16.74
N SER A 97 3.72 5.37 17.65
CA SER A 97 3.78 4.50 18.83
C SER A 97 2.74 4.88 19.88
N ASP A 98 2.43 3.97 20.81
CA ASP A 98 1.50 4.27 21.91
C ASP A 98 1.96 5.45 22.76
N THR A 99 3.27 5.56 23.03
CA THR A 99 3.82 6.70 23.77
C THR A 99 3.62 8.02 23.02
N GLY A 100 3.86 8.05 21.70
CA GLY A 100 3.67 9.25 20.90
C GLY A 100 2.19 9.65 20.83
N LYS A 101 1.30 8.68 20.60
CA LYS A 101 -0.15 8.89 20.56
C LYS A 101 -0.69 9.44 21.87
N LEU A 102 -0.34 8.81 23.00
CA LEU A 102 -0.73 9.30 24.33
C LEU A 102 -0.21 10.72 24.57
N THR A 103 1.05 11.00 24.21
CA THR A 103 1.62 12.34 24.34
C THR A 103 0.79 13.38 23.54
N ILE A 104 0.40 13.05 22.31
CA ILE A 104 -0.40 13.96 21.47
C ILE A 104 -1.79 14.19 22.08
N GLU A 105 -2.44 13.14 22.59
CA GLU A 105 -3.78 13.21 23.19
C GLU A 105 -3.78 13.93 24.55
N GLU A 106 -2.68 13.85 25.31
CA GLU A 106 -2.49 14.57 26.58
C GLU A 106 -2.21 16.07 26.38
N PHE A 107 -1.99 16.54 25.15
CA PHE A 107 -1.90 17.95 24.87
C PHE A 107 -3.29 18.62 24.96
N ALA A 108 -3.60 19.09 26.16
CA ALA A 108 -4.86 19.74 26.48
C ALA A 108 -4.64 21.16 27.05
N PRO A 109 -4.30 22.16 26.21
CA PRO A 109 -4.21 23.55 26.66
C PRO A 109 -5.54 23.98 27.29
N ASN A 110 -5.47 24.57 28.49
CA ASN A 110 -6.65 24.93 29.31
C ASN A 110 -7.60 23.75 29.63
N GLY A 111 -7.09 22.51 29.63
CA GLY A 111 -7.87 21.31 29.91
C GLY A 111 -8.74 20.83 28.74
N ILE A 112 -8.63 21.43 27.55
CA ILE A 112 -9.41 21.06 26.37
C ILE A 112 -8.54 20.20 25.46
N ALA A 113 -8.95 18.95 25.22
CA ALA A 113 -8.28 18.08 24.26
C ALA A 113 -8.38 18.62 22.83
N VAL A 114 -7.24 18.80 22.17
CA VAL A 114 -7.16 19.39 20.82
C VAL A 114 -6.95 18.34 19.73
N PHE A 115 -6.22 17.27 20.05
CA PHE A 115 -5.79 16.28 19.08
C PHE A 115 -6.28 14.87 19.43
N GLN A 116 -6.53 14.07 18.38
CA GLN A 116 -6.82 12.64 18.48
C GLN A 116 -5.75 11.86 17.69
N ALA A 117 -4.97 11.02 18.38
CA ALA A 117 -3.85 10.31 17.77
C ALA A 117 -4.16 8.83 17.51
N LYS A 118 -5.21 8.28 18.14
CA LYS A 118 -5.88 7.07 17.69
C LYS A 118 -6.71 7.36 16.44
N ILE A 119 -6.01 7.59 15.34
CA ILE A 119 -6.64 7.56 14.03
C ILE A 119 -6.96 6.09 13.77
N GLU A 120 -8.25 5.74 13.70
CA GLU A 120 -8.65 4.53 13.00
C GLU A 120 -8.05 4.64 11.60
N THR A 121 -6.94 3.94 11.36
CA THR A 121 -6.48 3.69 10.00
C THR A 121 -7.69 3.10 9.32
N ALA A 122 -8.31 3.85 8.41
CA ALA A 122 -9.50 3.43 7.70
C ALA A 122 -9.26 1.97 7.36
N ALA A 123 -9.98 1.09 8.06
CA ALA A 123 -9.66 -0.32 8.04
C ALA A 123 -9.55 -0.66 6.57
N VAL A 124 -8.45 -1.29 6.15
CA VAL A 124 -8.40 -1.92 4.83
C VAL A 124 -9.66 -2.75 4.81
N ALA A 125 -10.68 -2.28 4.09
CA ALA A 125 -12.01 -2.84 4.18
C ALA A 125 -11.80 -4.32 3.90
N LYS A 126 -12.07 -5.17 4.90
CA LYS A 126 -11.85 -6.61 4.72
C LYS A 126 -12.57 -6.95 3.42
N PRO A 127 -11.87 -7.55 2.43
CA PRO A 127 -12.47 -7.78 1.13
C PRO A 127 -13.80 -8.48 1.36
N LYS A 128 -14.90 -7.87 0.88
CA LYS A 128 -16.25 -8.41 1.06
C LYS A 128 -16.21 -9.89 0.64
N PRO A 129 -16.81 -10.82 1.41
CA PRO A 129 -16.83 -12.22 1.02
C PRO A 129 -17.29 -12.36 -0.42
N LEU A 130 -16.63 -13.22 -1.18
CA LEU A 130 -17.00 -13.51 -2.55
C LEU A 130 -18.26 -14.37 -2.51
N THR A 131 -19.34 -13.89 -3.12
CA THR A 131 -20.65 -14.54 -3.10
C THR A 131 -21.07 -15.09 -4.46
N GLY A 132 -20.24 -14.95 -5.49
CA GLY A 132 -20.54 -15.45 -6.83
C GLY A 132 -20.48 -16.98 -6.93
N ASP A 133 -21.19 -17.55 -7.90
CA ASP A 133 -21.14 -18.98 -8.21
C ASP A 133 -19.86 -19.31 -8.99
N ALA A 134 -18.93 -20.02 -8.34
CA ALA A 134 -17.65 -20.41 -8.95
C ALA A 134 -17.81 -21.39 -10.12
N ALA A 135 -18.84 -22.24 -10.14
CA ALA A 135 -19.07 -23.17 -11.25
C ALA A 135 -19.57 -22.42 -12.50
N LEU A 136 -20.48 -21.46 -12.31
CA LEU A 136 -20.85 -20.50 -13.35
C LEU A 136 -19.62 -19.72 -13.83
N GLY A 137 -18.82 -19.20 -12.89
CA GLY A 137 -17.60 -18.45 -13.18
C GLY A 137 -16.61 -19.22 -14.03
N ALA A 138 -16.41 -20.51 -13.77
CA ALA A 138 -15.55 -21.37 -14.56
C ALA A 138 -16.02 -21.49 -16.02
N ARG A 139 -17.33 -21.73 -16.24
CA ARG A 139 -17.90 -21.79 -17.60
C ARG A 139 -17.75 -20.46 -18.33
N VAL A 140 -18.21 -19.36 -17.71
CA VAL A 140 -18.19 -18.04 -18.34
C VAL A 140 -16.75 -17.62 -18.66
N SER A 141 -15.81 -17.84 -17.73
CA SER A 141 -14.40 -17.52 -17.96
C SER A 141 -13.85 -18.28 -19.17
N LEU A 142 -14.15 -19.58 -19.29
CA LEU A 142 -13.68 -20.39 -20.41
C LEU A 142 -14.32 -19.94 -21.74
N GLU A 143 -15.61 -19.65 -21.75
CA GLU A 143 -16.36 -19.23 -22.92
C GLU A 143 -15.94 -17.84 -23.42
N LYS A 144 -15.88 -16.85 -22.52
CA LYS A 144 -15.71 -15.44 -22.87
C LYS A 144 -14.24 -15.01 -22.91
N CYS A 145 -13.42 -15.55 -22.00
CA CYS A 145 -12.02 -15.12 -21.82
C CYS A 145 -11.02 -16.13 -22.41
N GLY A 146 -11.44 -17.39 -22.60
CA GLY A 146 -10.57 -18.52 -22.96
C GLY A 146 -9.91 -18.45 -24.34
N ARG A 147 -10.39 -17.56 -25.23
CA ARG A 147 -9.71 -17.28 -26.51
C ARG A 147 -8.39 -16.54 -26.31
N CYS A 148 -8.34 -15.67 -25.30
CA CYS A 148 -7.18 -14.83 -25.01
C CYS A 148 -6.35 -15.48 -23.91
N HIS A 149 -6.98 -15.77 -22.78
CA HIS A 149 -6.30 -16.21 -21.57
C HIS A 149 -6.33 -17.74 -21.40
N VAL A 150 -5.26 -18.31 -20.85
CA VAL A 150 -5.33 -19.65 -20.25
C VAL A 150 -6.12 -19.52 -18.94
N VAL A 151 -7.31 -20.12 -18.93
CA VAL A 151 -8.27 -20.07 -17.81
C VAL A 151 -8.25 -21.37 -17.00
N HIS A 152 -8.07 -22.50 -17.69
CA HIS A 152 -8.06 -23.84 -17.11
C HIS A 152 -7.10 -24.74 -17.90
N GLU A 153 -6.70 -25.88 -17.33
CA GLU A 153 -5.80 -26.82 -18.01
C GLU A 153 -6.34 -27.27 -19.37
N SER A 154 -7.67 -27.38 -19.48
CA SER A 154 -8.36 -27.77 -20.73
C SER A 154 -8.17 -26.79 -21.90
N ASN A 155 -7.75 -25.55 -21.66
CA ASN A 155 -7.43 -24.56 -22.70
C ASN A 155 -5.97 -24.08 -22.71
N ARG A 156 -5.07 -24.77 -21.99
CA ARG A 156 -3.64 -24.41 -21.87
C ARG A 156 -2.95 -24.11 -23.20
N MET A 157 -3.25 -24.87 -24.25
CA MET A 157 -2.65 -24.73 -25.58
C MET A 157 -3.57 -24.06 -26.60
N LYS A 158 -4.69 -23.47 -26.16
CA LYS A 158 -5.72 -22.87 -27.02
C LYS A 158 -5.83 -21.35 -26.87
N ALA A 159 -5.02 -20.77 -25.98
CA ALA A 159 -5.01 -19.35 -25.65
C ALA A 159 -3.81 -18.63 -26.28
N ILE A 160 -3.81 -17.30 -26.21
CA ILE A 160 -2.73 -16.45 -26.74
C ILE A 160 -1.57 -16.43 -25.74
N GLY A 161 -0.41 -16.96 -26.13
CA GLY A 161 0.77 -17.07 -25.27
C GLY A 161 1.35 -15.74 -24.77
N SER A 162 1.01 -14.61 -25.41
CA SER A 162 1.42 -13.26 -24.98
C SER A 162 0.50 -12.63 -23.94
N THR A 163 -0.62 -13.26 -23.60
CA THR A 163 -1.52 -12.78 -22.53
C THR A 163 -1.31 -13.61 -21.25
N PRO A 164 -1.37 -12.98 -20.06
CA PRO A 164 -1.11 -13.69 -18.82
C PRO A 164 -2.21 -14.71 -18.52
N SER A 165 -1.86 -15.90 -18.02
CA SER A 165 -2.86 -16.88 -17.57
C SER A 165 -3.61 -16.39 -16.33
N PHE A 166 -4.78 -16.98 -16.07
CA PHE A 166 -5.54 -16.65 -14.86
C PHE A 166 -4.74 -16.97 -13.59
N ALA A 167 -4.06 -18.11 -13.58
CA ALA A 167 -3.18 -18.54 -12.49
C ALA A 167 -1.98 -17.59 -12.31
N LEU A 168 -1.38 -17.06 -13.38
CA LEU A 168 -0.32 -16.06 -13.28
C LEU A 168 -0.83 -14.77 -12.62
N MET A 169 -1.99 -14.26 -13.07
CA MET A 169 -2.57 -13.04 -12.53
C MET A 169 -2.98 -13.18 -11.05
N ARG A 170 -3.19 -14.40 -10.54
CA ARG A 170 -3.47 -14.64 -9.12
C ARG A 170 -2.30 -14.31 -8.18
N ASN A 171 -1.09 -14.14 -8.70
CA ASN A 171 0.07 -13.67 -7.93
C ASN A 171 0.06 -12.14 -7.70
N PHE A 172 -0.78 -11.37 -8.39
CA PHE A 172 -0.82 -9.92 -8.22
C PHE A 172 -1.51 -9.52 -6.92
N LYS A 173 -0.93 -8.54 -6.20
CA LYS A 173 -1.51 -8.02 -4.95
C LYS A 173 -2.92 -7.48 -5.15
N ASP A 174 -3.21 -6.92 -6.32
CA ASP A 174 -4.48 -6.32 -6.72
C ASP A 174 -5.31 -7.24 -7.65
N TRP A 175 -5.04 -8.55 -7.67
CA TRP A 175 -5.71 -9.50 -8.58
C TRP A 175 -7.23 -9.32 -8.57
N ARG A 176 -7.84 -9.26 -7.38
CA ARG A 176 -9.29 -9.18 -7.22
C ARG A 176 -9.87 -7.96 -7.97
N ARG A 177 -9.28 -6.79 -7.75
CA ARG A 177 -9.70 -5.54 -8.42
C ARG A 177 -9.55 -5.65 -9.94
N ARG A 178 -8.51 -6.32 -10.43
CA ARG A 178 -8.28 -6.51 -11.87
C ARG A 178 -9.37 -7.35 -12.50
N TYR A 179 -9.84 -8.41 -11.83
CA TYR A 179 -10.95 -9.23 -12.32
C TYR A 179 -12.32 -8.57 -12.12
N GLU A 180 -12.52 -7.79 -11.05
CA GLU A 180 -13.77 -7.04 -10.84
C GLU A 180 -13.96 -5.91 -11.88
N ALA A 181 -12.87 -5.33 -12.39
CA ALA A 181 -12.90 -4.16 -13.26
C ALA A 181 -12.18 -4.38 -14.60
N PHE A 182 -12.05 -5.64 -15.06
CA PHE A 182 -11.25 -5.96 -16.24
C PHE A 182 -11.71 -5.20 -17.49
N TYR A 183 -13.01 -4.96 -17.63
CA TYR A 183 -13.64 -4.23 -18.73
C TYR A 183 -13.21 -2.76 -18.82
N LEU A 184 -12.53 -2.22 -17.79
CA LEU A 184 -11.92 -0.89 -17.77
C LEU A 184 -10.41 -0.92 -18.02
N LEU A 185 -9.80 -2.11 -18.08
CA LEU A 185 -8.36 -2.30 -18.19
C LEU A 185 -7.97 -2.73 -19.60
N ASN A 186 -7.10 -1.95 -20.24
CA ASN A 186 -6.61 -2.25 -21.58
C ASN A 186 -6.06 -3.69 -21.68
N PRO A 187 -6.40 -4.43 -22.74
CA PRO A 187 -7.09 -3.97 -23.96
C PRO A 187 -8.63 -4.11 -23.93
N HIS A 188 -9.23 -4.56 -22.83
CA HIS A 188 -10.64 -4.98 -22.77
C HIS A 188 -11.70 -3.92 -23.12
N PRO A 189 -11.56 -2.61 -22.79
CA PRO A 189 -12.58 -1.62 -23.13
C PRO A 189 -12.91 -1.55 -24.62
N ALA A 190 -11.99 -1.95 -25.49
CA ALA A 190 -12.19 -1.93 -26.94
C ALA A 190 -13.15 -3.02 -27.43
N PHE A 191 -13.41 -4.07 -26.65
CA PHE A 191 -14.18 -5.23 -27.09
C PHE A 191 -15.03 -5.89 -25.99
N THR A 192 -15.20 -5.25 -24.84
CA THR A 192 -16.02 -5.76 -23.73
C THR A 192 -17.19 -4.83 -23.46
N GLN A 193 -18.38 -5.40 -23.29
CA GLN A 193 -19.58 -4.70 -22.84
C GLN A 193 -20.12 -5.38 -21.59
N VAL A 194 -20.38 -4.58 -20.57
CA VAL A 194 -21.02 -5.04 -19.34
C VAL A 194 -22.46 -4.54 -19.33
N PHE A 195 -23.39 -5.48 -19.25
CA PHE A 195 -24.83 -5.19 -19.31
C PHE A 195 -25.22 -4.13 -18.26
N GLU A 196 -25.96 -3.10 -18.68
CA GLU A 196 -26.41 -1.95 -17.87
C GLU A 196 -25.29 -1.07 -17.25
N VAL A 197 -24.02 -1.35 -17.56
CA VAL A 197 -22.87 -0.64 -16.97
C VAL A 197 -22.09 0.15 -18.01
N THR A 198 -21.85 -0.44 -19.18
CA THR A 198 -21.12 0.21 -20.27
C THR A 198 -22.08 0.65 -21.37
N ASP A 199 -21.82 1.81 -21.95
CA ASP A 199 -22.51 2.23 -23.17
C ASP A 199 -22.23 1.27 -24.34
N PRO A 200 -23.11 1.22 -25.35
CA PRO A 200 -22.81 0.59 -26.63
C PRO A 200 -21.53 1.15 -27.27
N PHE A 201 -20.81 0.32 -28.03
CA PHE A 201 -19.72 0.82 -28.87
C PHE A 201 -20.23 1.92 -29.80
N ALA A 202 -19.46 3.01 -29.92
CA ALA A 202 -19.81 4.08 -30.83
C ALA A 202 -19.83 3.55 -32.27
N ALA A 203 -20.81 3.97 -33.08
CA ALA A 203 -20.98 3.47 -34.44
C ALA A 203 -19.75 3.65 -35.34
N HIS A 204 -18.92 4.67 -35.06
CA HIS A 204 -17.69 4.98 -35.79
C HIS A 204 -16.43 4.29 -35.22
N LEU A 205 -16.56 3.57 -34.10
CA LEU A 205 -15.49 2.81 -33.44
C LEU A 205 -16.05 1.47 -32.94
N PRO A 206 -16.46 0.57 -33.85
CA PRO A 206 -16.96 -0.75 -33.45
C PRO A 206 -15.83 -1.59 -32.83
N SER A 207 -16.22 -2.60 -32.04
CA SER A 207 -15.27 -3.57 -31.48
C SER A 207 -14.44 -4.23 -32.58
N PRO A 208 -13.11 -4.34 -32.43
CA PRO A 208 -12.22 -4.94 -33.43
C PRO A 208 -12.34 -6.47 -33.50
N ILE A 209 -13.03 -7.10 -32.56
CA ILE A 209 -13.32 -8.54 -32.51
C ILE A 209 -14.77 -8.78 -32.09
N VAL A 210 -15.25 -10.03 -32.19
CA VAL A 210 -16.55 -10.41 -31.59
C VAL A 210 -16.55 -10.04 -30.10
N PRO A 211 -17.45 -9.13 -29.67
CA PRO A 211 -17.46 -8.61 -28.30
C PRO A 211 -17.57 -9.69 -27.23
N ILE A 212 -17.01 -9.38 -26.07
CA ILE A 212 -17.32 -10.07 -24.83
C ILE A 212 -18.48 -9.32 -24.18
N GLU A 213 -19.63 -9.97 -24.10
CA GLU A 213 -20.78 -9.49 -23.36
C GLU A 213 -20.87 -10.25 -22.04
N VAL A 214 -21.03 -9.52 -20.94
CA VAL A 214 -21.05 -10.09 -19.58
C VAL A 214 -21.97 -9.27 -18.67
N SER A 215 -22.62 -9.90 -17.69
CA SER A 215 -23.36 -9.20 -16.64
C SER A 215 -22.52 -8.97 -15.37
N LEU A 216 -22.98 -8.11 -14.46
CA LEU A 216 -22.32 -7.94 -13.15
C LEU A 216 -22.32 -9.24 -12.33
N ASP A 217 -23.36 -10.07 -12.44
CA ASP A 217 -23.44 -11.36 -11.76
C ASP A 217 -22.44 -12.36 -12.33
N GLU A 218 -22.25 -12.35 -13.65
CA GLU A 218 -21.22 -13.17 -14.30
C GLU A 218 -19.81 -12.69 -13.94
N ILE A 219 -19.57 -11.38 -13.80
CA ILE A 219 -18.31 -10.85 -13.27
C ILE A 219 -18.08 -11.36 -11.84
N ALA A 220 -19.11 -11.29 -10.98
CA ALA A 220 -19.00 -11.79 -9.61
C ALA A 220 -18.70 -13.31 -9.58
N ALA A 221 -19.32 -14.07 -10.46
CA ALA A 221 -19.07 -15.49 -10.66
C ALA A 221 -17.62 -15.76 -11.12
N ILE A 222 -17.12 -15.02 -12.13
CA ILE A 222 -15.72 -15.10 -12.61
C ILE A 222 -14.75 -14.84 -11.46
N VAL A 223 -14.96 -13.78 -10.67
CA VAL A 223 -14.09 -13.44 -9.54
C VAL A 223 -14.12 -14.56 -8.48
N ALA A 224 -15.30 -15.14 -8.20
CA ALA A 224 -15.43 -16.26 -7.28
C ALA A 224 -14.67 -17.51 -7.76
N TYR A 225 -14.75 -17.84 -9.06
CA TYR A 225 -13.96 -18.91 -9.66
C TYR A 225 -12.46 -18.65 -9.58
N VAL A 226 -12.02 -17.46 -9.96
CA VAL A 226 -10.61 -17.07 -9.94
C VAL A 226 -10.02 -17.17 -8.54
N ALA A 227 -10.81 -16.90 -7.50
CA ALA A 227 -10.37 -17.06 -6.13
C ALA A 227 -10.00 -18.52 -5.77
N THR A 228 -10.64 -19.51 -6.41
CA THR A 228 -10.34 -20.93 -6.21
C THR A 228 -9.11 -21.42 -6.98
N ILE A 229 -8.63 -20.62 -7.95
CA ILE A 229 -7.44 -20.95 -8.73
C ILE A 229 -6.20 -20.78 -7.86
N GLN A 230 -5.36 -21.83 -7.81
CA GLN A 230 -4.04 -21.75 -7.20
C GLN A 230 -3.14 -20.81 -8.03
N PRO A 231 -2.45 -19.84 -7.40
CA PRO A 231 -1.49 -19.01 -8.11
C PRO A 231 -0.42 -19.85 -8.81
N ALA A 232 -0.01 -19.44 -10.01
CA ALA A 232 1.02 -20.14 -10.75
C ALA A 232 2.34 -20.12 -9.98
N ASP A 233 3.03 -21.26 -9.95
CA ASP A 233 4.42 -21.33 -9.48
C ASP A 233 5.34 -20.69 -10.53
N LEU A 234 6.05 -19.64 -10.15
CA LEU A 234 6.98 -18.92 -11.02
C LEU A 234 8.43 -19.36 -10.81
N GLY A 235 8.66 -20.35 -9.93
CA GLY A 235 9.99 -20.77 -9.52
C GLY A 235 10.71 -19.72 -8.66
N SER A 236 11.96 -20.03 -8.32
CA SER A 236 12.82 -19.11 -7.57
C SER A 236 13.12 -17.85 -8.39
N PRO A 237 13.29 -16.68 -7.76
CA PRO A 237 13.76 -15.47 -8.43
C PRO A 237 15.02 -15.76 -9.24
N ILE A 238 15.08 -15.26 -10.47
CA ILE A 238 16.29 -15.34 -11.29
C ILE A 238 17.38 -14.55 -10.56
N GLN A 239 18.40 -15.25 -10.06
CA GLN A 239 19.59 -14.61 -9.53
C GLN A 239 20.38 -14.07 -10.72
N SER A 240 20.41 -12.74 -10.85
CA SER A 240 21.34 -12.09 -11.78
C SER A 240 22.76 -12.39 -11.31
N GLN A 241 23.57 -12.99 -12.19
CA GLN A 241 25.02 -13.07 -12.01
C GLN A 241 25.66 -11.72 -12.26
#